data_AF-A0A1F5G514-F1
#
_entry.id   AF-A0A1F5G514-F1
#
_cell.length_a   1.000
_cell.length_b   1.000
_cell.length_c   1.000
_cell.angle_alpha   90.00
_cell.angle_beta   90.00
_cell.angle_gamma   90.00
#
_symmetry.space_group_name_H-M   'P 1'
#
loop_
_entity.id
_entity.type
_entity.pdbx_description
1 polymer ?
#
loop_
_entity_poly.entity_id
_entity_poly.type
_entity_poly.pdbx_seq_one_letter_code
_entity_poly.pdbx_strand_id
1 'polypeptide(L)'
;MKKRAIFLDRDGVINEMVHHQEFGIIDSPANPLEFKLLPGVGKALKKLKSLGFLLILISNQPGIAKRKFTLTLHKKINEKMKRNLAQNGVEFDGIYYCLHHPKAKDSKYRKICNCRKPKMGLIEKAEQDFDIDLKNSWFVGDGVDDVLVGNIVGIKMVLLATKKVDILKLLDEKNAKPDFFALDLQEACSIIEKRRMK
;
A
#
# COMPACT_ATOMS: atom_id res chain seq x y z
N MET A 1 -19.29 4.64 -16.92
CA MET A 1 -18.40 3.47 -17.04
C MET A 1 -17.58 3.38 -15.77
N LYS A 2 -17.44 2.18 -15.19
CA LYS A 2 -16.62 1.95 -14.00
C LYS A 2 -15.16 2.34 -14.26
N LYS A 3 -14.48 2.87 -13.23
CA LYS A 3 -13.12 3.40 -13.33
C LYS A 3 -12.09 2.33 -12.98
N ARG A 4 -10.95 2.28 -13.66
CA ARG A 4 -9.84 1.38 -13.29
C ARG A 4 -8.96 2.05 -12.25
N ALA A 5 -8.43 1.29 -11.31
CA ALA A 5 -7.55 1.79 -10.26
C ALA A 5 -6.27 0.98 -10.12
N ILE A 6 -5.23 1.64 -9.60
CA ILE A 6 -4.07 1.00 -8.99
C ILE A 6 -4.18 1.21 -7.49
N PHE A 7 -4.41 0.13 -6.76
CA PHE A 7 -4.29 0.07 -5.31
C PHE A 7 -2.82 -0.06 -4.95
N LEU A 8 -2.37 0.74 -3.99
CA LEU A 8 -0.96 0.86 -3.59
C LEU A 8 -0.88 0.74 -2.08
N ASP A 9 -0.03 -0.15 -1.57
CA ASP A 9 0.43 0.01 -0.17
C ASP A 9 1.32 1.25 -0.06
N ARG A 10 1.59 1.70 1.16
CA ARG A 10 2.43 2.87 1.44
C ARG A 10 3.86 2.47 1.75
N ASP A 11 4.03 1.73 2.84
CA ASP A 11 5.36 1.41 3.37
C ASP A 11 5.97 0.28 2.55
N GLY A 12 7.21 0.46 2.08
CA GLY A 12 7.88 -0.48 1.16
C GLY A 12 7.46 -0.38 -0.31
N VAL A 13 6.42 0.39 -0.63
CA VAL A 13 5.94 0.63 -2.02
C VAL A 13 6.10 2.09 -2.45
N ILE A 14 5.64 3.03 -1.61
CA ILE A 14 5.72 4.47 -1.83
C ILE A 14 6.91 5.07 -1.07
N ASN A 15 7.11 4.64 0.17
CA ASN A 15 8.22 5.10 1.01
C ASN A 15 9.09 3.95 1.49
N GLU A 16 10.32 4.31 1.86
CA GLU A 16 11.26 3.39 2.50
C GLU A 16 10.71 2.91 3.84
N MET A 17 11.00 1.66 4.17
CA MET A 17 10.88 1.14 5.53
C MET A 17 12.06 1.66 6.37
N VAL A 18 11.82 1.88 7.66
CA VAL A 18 12.81 2.44 8.59
C VAL A 18 13.40 1.33 9.44
N HIS A 19 14.73 1.26 9.51
CA HIS A 19 15.42 0.36 10.43
C HIS A 19 15.62 1.05 11.78
N HIS A 20 14.86 0.63 12.79
CA HIS A 20 15.00 1.08 14.17
C HIS A 20 16.05 0.21 14.87
N GLN A 21 17.32 0.61 14.79
CA GLN A 21 18.47 -0.14 15.30
C GLN A 21 18.33 -0.49 16.78
N GLU A 22 17.79 0.42 17.59
CA GLU A 22 17.55 0.24 19.02
C GLU A 22 16.64 -0.95 19.37
N PHE A 23 15.77 -1.36 18.44
CA PHE A 23 14.86 -2.49 18.59
C PHE A 23 15.23 -3.65 17.66
N GLY A 24 16.20 -3.49 16.76
CA GLY A 24 16.52 -4.46 15.72
C GLY A 24 15.35 -4.77 14.78
N ILE A 25 14.44 -3.82 14.57
CA ILE A 25 13.24 -4.03 13.72
C ILE A 25 13.20 -3.07 12.54
N ILE A 26 12.61 -3.54 11.45
CA ILE A 26 12.24 -2.73 10.30
C ILE A 26 10.73 -2.44 10.38
N ASP A 27 10.34 -1.17 10.35
CA ASP A 27 8.92 -0.75 10.48
C ASP A 27 8.60 0.50 9.66
N SER A 28 7.32 0.88 9.63
CA SER A 28 6.84 2.14 9.04
C SER A 28 7.45 3.36 9.74
N PRO A 29 7.66 4.49 9.04
CA PRO A 29 8.12 5.74 9.65
C PRO A 29 7.18 6.21 10.76
N ALA A 30 7.74 6.53 11.91
CA ALA A 30 7.04 6.99 13.10
C ALA A 30 6.90 8.52 13.15
N ASN A 31 7.71 9.24 12.38
CA ASN A 31 7.65 10.70 12.28
C ASN A 31 7.97 11.21 10.86
N PRO A 32 7.69 12.49 10.55
CA PRO A 32 7.93 13.03 9.21
C PRO A 32 9.39 13.04 8.76
N LEU A 33 10.37 13.09 9.66
CA LEU A 33 11.79 13.15 9.27
C LEU A 33 12.25 11.81 8.69
N GLU A 34 11.72 10.71 9.20
CA GLU A 34 11.99 9.36 8.71
C GLU A 34 11.32 9.07 7.35
N PHE A 35 10.25 9.79 7.00
CA PHE A 35 9.56 9.57 5.74
C PHE A 35 10.42 10.00 4.53
N LYS A 36 10.73 9.03 3.67
CA LYS A 36 11.45 9.20 2.40
C LYS A 36 10.76 8.41 1.29
N LEU A 37 10.50 9.07 0.16
CA LEU A 37 9.96 8.38 -1.03
C LEU A 37 11.00 7.41 -1.57
N LEU A 38 10.56 6.24 -2.02
CA LEU A 38 11.41 5.33 -2.78
C LEU A 38 11.79 5.97 -4.14
N PRO A 39 12.98 5.66 -4.68
CA PRO A 39 13.42 6.17 -5.97
C PRO A 39 12.41 5.86 -7.08
N GLY A 40 12.15 6.83 -7.95
CA GLY A 40 11.30 6.65 -9.13
C GLY A 40 9.79 6.56 -8.87
N VAL A 41 9.32 6.57 -7.61
CA VAL A 41 7.88 6.46 -7.28
C VAL A 41 7.05 7.55 -7.95
N GLY A 42 7.47 8.82 -7.88
CA GLY A 42 6.75 9.92 -8.52
C GLY A 42 6.59 9.71 -10.03
N LYS A 43 7.64 9.26 -10.72
CA LYS A 43 7.62 8.98 -12.16
C LYS A 43 6.67 7.82 -12.49
N ALA A 44 6.73 6.73 -11.73
CA ALA A 44 5.86 5.57 -11.92
C ALA A 44 4.38 5.93 -11.72
N LEU A 45 4.05 6.63 -10.63
CA LEU A 45 2.68 7.06 -10.34
C LEU A 45 2.13 8.01 -11.41
N LYS A 46 2.94 8.99 -11.85
CA LYS A 46 2.55 9.89 -12.94
C LYS A 46 2.24 9.14 -14.23
N LYS A 47 3.06 8.13 -14.55
CA LYS A 47 2.83 7.25 -15.71
C LYS A 47 1.52 6.46 -15.54
N LEU A 48 1.27 5.86 -14.39
CA LEU A 48 0.02 5.15 -14.11
C LEU A 48 -1.22 6.05 -14.24
N LYS A 49 -1.17 7.31 -13.75
CA LYS A 49 -2.23 8.31 -13.98
C LYS A 49 -2.43 8.60 -15.46
N SER A 50 -1.35 8.80 -16.23
CA SER A 50 -1.42 9.02 -17.69
C SER A 50 -2.03 7.84 -18.46
N LEU A 51 -1.97 6.63 -17.89
CA LEU A 51 -2.63 5.44 -18.42
C LEU A 51 -4.13 5.36 -18.05
N GLY A 52 -4.68 6.38 -17.40
CA GLY A 52 -6.09 6.51 -17.07
C GLY A 52 -6.52 5.68 -15.86
N PHE A 53 -5.59 5.33 -14.97
CA PHE A 53 -5.92 4.71 -13.69
C PHE A 53 -6.15 5.77 -12.61
N LEU A 54 -7.08 5.50 -11.71
CA LEU A 54 -7.09 6.11 -10.39
C LEU A 54 -5.92 5.58 -9.56
N LEU A 55 -5.31 6.43 -8.74
CA LEU A 55 -4.35 6.01 -7.73
C LEU A 55 -5.04 5.97 -6.38
N ILE A 56 -5.12 4.78 -5.79
CA ILE A 56 -5.76 4.54 -4.50
C ILE A 56 -4.72 4.01 -3.53
N LEU A 57 -4.41 4.76 -2.49
CA LEU A 57 -3.54 4.29 -1.42
C LEU A 57 -4.35 3.54 -0.36
N ILE A 58 -3.93 2.33 -0.02
CA ILE A 58 -4.51 1.53 1.07
C ILE A 58 -3.43 0.95 1.97
N SER A 59 -3.38 1.35 3.24
CA SER A 59 -2.30 0.93 4.12
C SER A 59 -2.73 0.57 5.54
N ASN A 60 -2.12 -0.49 6.08
CA ASN A 60 -2.24 -0.88 7.48
C ASN A 60 -1.31 -0.02 8.33
N GLN A 61 -1.84 0.79 9.25
CA GLN A 61 -1.06 1.66 10.15
C GLN A 61 -1.31 1.33 11.63
N PRO A 62 -0.98 0.10 12.08
CA PRO A 62 -1.21 -0.32 13.47
C PRO A 62 -0.29 0.40 14.47
N GLY A 63 0.73 1.15 14.01
CA GLY A 63 1.62 1.93 14.87
C GLY A 63 0.86 2.87 15.81
N ILE A 64 -0.27 3.44 15.36
CA ILE A 64 -1.15 4.26 16.20
C ILE A 64 -1.77 3.43 17.33
N ALA A 65 -2.39 2.29 16.99
CA ALA A 65 -2.95 1.37 17.98
C ALA A 65 -1.92 0.80 18.96
N LYS A 66 -0.69 0.58 18.48
CA LYS A 66 0.47 0.11 19.25
C LYS A 66 1.18 1.22 20.02
N ARG A 67 0.71 2.48 19.94
CA ARG A 67 1.32 3.68 20.55
C ARG A 67 2.78 3.93 20.14
N LYS A 68 3.19 3.48 18.95
CA LYS A 68 4.51 3.78 18.38
C LYS A 68 4.63 5.25 17.97
N PHE A 69 3.53 5.83 17.50
CA PHE A 69 3.42 7.24 17.16
C PHE A 69 1.97 7.73 17.27
N THR A 70 1.80 9.04 17.33
CA THR A 70 0.48 9.67 17.49
C THR A 70 -0.24 9.85 16.16
N LEU A 71 -1.56 10.01 16.20
CA LEU A 71 -2.36 10.38 15.03
C LEU A 71 -1.89 11.72 14.42
N THR A 72 -1.41 12.65 15.24
CA THR A 72 -0.86 13.93 14.78
C THR A 72 0.42 13.72 13.96
N LEU A 73 1.33 12.86 14.40
CA LEU A 73 2.53 12.51 13.63
C LEU A 73 2.16 11.81 12.32
N HIS A 74 1.22 10.86 12.37
CA HIS A 74 0.70 10.20 11.17
C HIS A 74 0.14 11.20 10.15
N LYS A 75 -0.65 12.18 10.59
CA LYS A 75 -1.14 13.26 9.72
C LYS A 75 0.01 14.05 9.09
N LYS A 76 1.03 14.43 9.89
CA LYS A 76 2.20 15.15 9.37
C LYS A 76 3.00 14.33 8.34
N ILE A 77 3.09 13.01 8.52
CA ILE A 77 3.70 12.10 7.54
C ILE A 77 2.89 12.12 6.23
N ASN A 78 1.56 11.98 6.32
CA ASN A 78 0.70 11.99 5.13
C ASN A 78 0.80 13.33 4.38
N GLU A 79 0.86 14.46 5.09
CA GLU A 79 1.03 15.78 4.45
C GLU A 79 2.43 15.96 3.84
N LYS A 80 3.47 15.36 4.42
CA LYS A 80 4.80 15.31 3.77
C LYS A 80 4.77 14.43 2.52
N MET A 81 4.13 13.26 2.57
CA MET A 81 3.96 12.38 1.42
C MET A 81 3.26 13.09 0.26
N LYS A 82 2.11 13.72 0.52
CA LYS A 82 1.37 14.48 -0.49
C LYS A 82 2.22 15.59 -1.10
N ARG A 83 2.89 16.41 -0.28
CA ARG A 83 3.77 17.50 -0.77
C ARG A 83 4.90 16.97 -1.67
N ASN A 84 5.58 15.91 -1.25
CA ASN A 84 6.68 15.33 -2.03
C ASN A 84 6.19 14.74 -3.37
N LEU A 85 4.99 14.14 -3.39
CA LEU A 85 4.39 13.62 -4.63
C LEU A 85 3.85 14.74 -5.53
N ALA A 86 3.29 15.80 -4.95
CA ALA A 86 2.84 16.98 -5.70
C ALA A 86 3.99 17.68 -6.44
N GLN A 87 5.20 17.69 -5.88
CA GLN A 87 6.41 18.14 -6.59
C GLN A 87 6.71 17.35 -7.87
N ASN A 88 6.19 16.11 -7.98
CA ASN A 88 6.27 15.27 -9.17
C ASN A 88 5.02 15.36 -10.05
N GLY A 89 4.04 16.22 -9.71
CA GLY A 89 2.76 16.34 -10.38
C GLY A 89 1.85 15.12 -10.17
N VAL A 90 1.95 14.47 -8.99
CA VAL A 90 1.17 13.29 -8.63
C VAL A 90 0.30 13.58 -7.42
N GLU A 91 -0.98 13.22 -7.54
CA GLU A 91 -1.94 13.21 -6.45
C GLU A 91 -2.68 11.87 -6.42
N PHE A 92 -2.97 11.39 -5.21
CA PHE A 92 -3.82 10.22 -5.02
C PHE A 92 -5.29 10.63 -5.12
N ASP A 93 -6.06 9.84 -5.84
CA ASP A 93 -7.51 10.01 -5.92
C ASP A 93 -8.15 9.64 -4.57
N GLY A 94 -7.66 8.59 -3.91
CA GLY A 94 -8.12 8.16 -2.59
C GLY A 94 -6.99 7.68 -1.69
N ILE A 95 -7.09 7.96 -0.39
CA ILE A 95 -6.11 7.54 0.63
C ILE A 95 -6.86 6.95 1.83
N TYR A 96 -6.65 5.67 2.10
CA TYR A 96 -7.34 4.93 3.15
C TYR A 96 -6.36 4.21 4.06
N TYR A 97 -6.62 4.27 5.37
CA TYR A 97 -5.78 3.64 6.39
C TYR A 97 -6.59 2.79 7.35
N CYS A 98 -6.06 1.61 7.69
CA CYS A 98 -6.51 0.88 8.87
C CYS A 98 -5.63 1.23 10.08
N LEU A 99 -6.23 1.87 11.09
CA LEU A 99 -5.52 2.27 12.33
C LEU A 99 -5.68 1.27 13.47
N HIS A 100 -6.37 0.15 13.26
CA HIS A 100 -6.81 -0.76 14.33
C HIS A 100 -5.83 -1.89 14.61
N HIS A 101 -5.88 -2.39 15.84
CA HIS A 101 -5.21 -3.62 16.25
C HIS A 101 -6.00 -4.32 17.37
N PRO A 102 -6.17 -5.66 17.35
CA PRO A 102 -6.99 -6.36 18.35
C PRO A 102 -6.47 -6.24 19.79
N LYS A 103 -5.15 -6.03 19.94
CA LYS A 103 -4.47 -5.85 21.24
C LYS A 103 -4.17 -4.38 21.60
N ALA A 104 -4.82 -3.40 20.97
CA ALA A 104 -4.55 -1.99 21.26
C ALA A 104 -4.90 -1.62 22.71
N LYS A 105 -4.12 -0.74 23.36
CA LYS A 105 -4.45 -0.26 24.72
C LYS A 105 -5.60 0.73 24.74
N ASP A 106 -5.69 1.55 23.70
CA ASP A 106 -6.77 2.52 23.51
C ASP A 106 -7.99 1.82 22.90
N SER A 107 -9.14 1.89 23.57
CA SER A 107 -10.39 1.26 23.14
C SER A 107 -10.85 1.75 21.78
N LYS A 108 -10.52 3.00 21.40
CA LYS A 108 -10.82 3.56 20.08
C LYS A 108 -10.21 2.74 18.94
N TYR A 109 -9.02 2.19 19.15
CA TYR A 109 -8.29 1.42 18.13
C TYR A 109 -8.31 -0.09 18.37
N ARG A 110 -8.83 -0.55 19.52
CA ARG A 110 -8.88 -1.97 19.91
C ARG A 110 -10.09 -2.67 19.28
N LYS A 111 -9.92 -3.20 18.07
CA LYS A 111 -10.92 -4.06 17.44
C LYS A 111 -10.37 -5.02 16.40
N ILE A 112 -11.06 -6.13 16.22
CA ILE A 112 -11.01 -6.92 14.98
C ILE A 112 -11.88 -6.15 13.97
N CYS A 113 -11.30 -5.76 12.84
CA CYS A 113 -11.98 -4.90 11.87
C CYS A 113 -11.90 -5.47 10.46
N ASN A 114 -12.81 -5.02 9.60
CA ASN A 114 -12.83 -5.41 8.19
C ASN A 114 -11.85 -4.62 7.33
N CYS A 115 -11.25 -3.54 7.85
CA CYS A 115 -10.32 -2.72 7.06
C CYS A 115 -8.86 -3.15 7.18
N ARG A 116 -8.46 -3.98 8.16
CA ARG A 116 -7.06 -4.41 8.29
C ARG A 116 -6.77 -5.49 7.25
N LYS A 117 -5.91 -5.22 6.27
CA LYS A 117 -5.41 -6.25 5.33
C LYS A 117 -4.88 -7.45 6.15
N PRO A 118 -5.27 -8.70 5.84
CA PRO A 118 -5.81 -9.17 4.55
C PRO A 118 -7.34 -9.05 4.37
N LYS A 119 -8.07 -8.34 5.25
CA LYS A 119 -9.48 -8.03 5.03
C LYS A 119 -9.65 -6.95 3.95
N MET A 120 -10.73 -7.05 3.17
CA MET A 120 -10.96 -6.23 1.97
C MET A 120 -11.62 -4.86 2.20
N GLY A 121 -11.93 -4.48 3.43
CA GLY A 121 -12.76 -3.30 3.72
C GLY A 121 -12.18 -1.96 3.24
N LEU A 122 -10.85 -1.82 3.09
CA LEU A 122 -10.28 -0.61 2.46
C LEU A 122 -10.50 -0.60 0.94
N ILE A 123 -10.45 -1.77 0.29
CA ILE A 123 -10.72 -1.91 -1.15
C ILE A 123 -12.20 -1.69 -1.43
N GLU A 124 -13.10 -2.32 -0.66
CA GLU A 124 -14.55 -2.13 -0.76
C GLU A 124 -14.93 -0.66 -0.62
N LYS A 125 -14.31 0.03 0.36
CA LYS A 125 -14.60 1.45 0.58
C LYS A 125 -14.19 2.31 -0.62
N ALA A 126 -12.99 2.08 -1.17
CA ALA A 126 -12.54 2.78 -2.35
C ALA A 126 -13.36 2.42 -3.61
N GLU A 127 -13.78 1.17 -3.75
CA GLU A 127 -14.65 0.73 -4.83
C GLU A 127 -15.97 1.49 -4.82
N GLN A 128 -16.59 1.63 -3.64
CA GLN A 128 -17.82 2.40 -3.46
C GLN A 128 -17.62 3.89 -3.74
N ASP A 129 -16.53 4.47 -3.21
CA ASP A 129 -16.29 5.92 -3.31
C ASP A 129 -15.97 6.37 -4.75
N PHE A 130 -15.46 5.46 -5.60
CA PHE A 130 -15.00 5.81 -6.96
C PHE A 130 -15.65 5.02 -8.11
N ASP A 131 -16.57 4.09 -7.82
CA ASP A 131 -17.18 3.17 -8.79
C ASP A 131 -16.11 2.39 -9.58
N ILE A 132 -15.27 1.66 -8.85
CA ILE A 132 -14.08 0.99 -9.41
C ILE A 132 -14.44 -0.35 -10.07
N ASP A 133 -13.83 -0.63 -11.22
CA ASP A 133 -13.79 -1.94 -11.85
C ASP A 133 -12.60 -2.74 -11.33
N LEU A 134 -12.83 -3.56 -10.29
CA LEU A 134 -11.78 -4.36 -9.66
C LEU A 134 -11.14 -5.38 -10.61
N LYS A 135 -11.90 -5.93 -11.57
CA LYS A 135 -11.41 -6.93 -12.54
C LYS A 135 -10.33 -6.36 -13.46
N ASN A 136 -10.44 -5.07 -13.79
CA ASN A 136 -9.49 -4.35 -14.64
C ASN A 136 -8.56 -3.42 -13.85
N SER A 137 -8.53 -3.58 -12.52
CA SER A 137 -7.66 -2.87 -11.60
C SER A 137 -6.48 -3.73 -11.15
N TRP A 138 -5.52 -3.11 -10.48
CA TRP A 138 -4.31 -3.76 -9.99
C TRP A 138 -4.05 -3.39 -8.53
N PHE A 139 -3.37 -4.26 -7.80
CA PHE A 139 -2.79 -3.95 -6.50
C PHE A 139 -1.28 -4.16 -6.56
N VAL A 140 -0.51 -3.13 -6.22
CA VAL A 140 0.92 -3.21 -5.92
C VAL A 140 1.15 -3.13 -4.40
N GLY A 141 1.71 -4.20 -3.83
CA GLY A 141 2.03 -4.31 -2.40
C GLY A 141 3.42 -4.90 -2.18
N ASP A 142 3.87 -4.95 -0.93
CA ASP A 142 5.19 -5.50 -0.57
C ASP A 142 5.08 -6.64 0.47
N GLY A 143 3.87 -6.92 0.96
CA GLY A 143 3.63 -7.89 2.03
C GLY A 143 2.67 -9.01 1.65
N VAL A 144 2.72 -10.11 2.40
CA VAL A 144 1.82 -11.25 2.19
C VAL A 144 0.35 -10.88 2.44
N ASP A 145 0.08 -9.98 3.39
CA ASP A 145 -1.28 -9.50 3.65
C ASP A 145 -1.88 -8.75 2.44
N ASP A 146 -1.05 -8.10 1.62
CA ASP A 146 -1.47 -7.45 0.36
C ASP A 146 -1.85 -8.50 -0.69
N VAL A 147 -1.01 -9.52 -0.82
CA VAL A 147 -1.27 -10.62 -1.76
C VAL A 147 -2.54 -11.36 -1.40
N LEU A 148 -2.72 -11.65 -0.11
CA LEU A 148 -3.91 -12.35 0.39
C LEU A 148 -5.20 -11.57 0.10
N VAL A 149 -5.22 -10.25 0.38
CA VAL A 149 -6.41 -9.46 0.05
C VAL A 149 -6.58 -9.34 -1.46
N GLY A 150 -5.49 -9.27 -2.22
CA GLY A 150 -5.50 -9.31 -3.69
C GLY A 150 -6.18 -10.58 -4.23
N ASN A 151 -5.81 -11.74 -3.68
CA ASN A 151 -6.39 -13.03 -4.03
C ASN A 151 -7.86 -13.15 -3.60
N ILE A 152 -8.23 -12.68 -2.41
CA ILE A 152 -9.63 -12.67 -1.92
C ILE A 152 -10.52 -11.86 -2.86
N VAL A 153 -10.03 -10.70 -3.30
CA VAL A 153 -10.78 -9.79 -4.18
C VAL A 153 -10.75 -10.25 -5.65
N GLY A 154 -9.77 -11.04 -6.05
CA GLY A 154 -9.55 -11.40 -7.45
C GLY A 154 -9.02 -10.23 -8.30
N ILE A 155 -8.29 -9.30 -7.67
CA ILE A 155 -7.61 -8.19 -8.35
C ILE A 155 -6.19 -8.62 -8.75
N LYS A 156 -5.70 -8.15 -9.90
CA LYS A 156 -4.34 -8.47 -10.37
C LYS A 156 -3.30 -7.94 -9.38
N MET A 157 -2.49 -8.84 -8.82
CA MET A 157 -1.54 -8.55 -7.76
C MET A 157 -0.10 -8.53 -8.26
N VAL A 158 0.60 -7.43 -7.99
CA VAL A 158 2.05 -7.31 -8.18
C VAL A 158 2.72 -7.18 -6.82
N LEU A 159 3.58 -8.14 -6.48
CA LEU A 159 4.37 -8.10 -5.24
C LEU A 159 5.75 -7.50 -5.49
N LEU A 160 6.11 -6.49 -4.70
CA LEU A 160 7.46 -5.94 -4.65
C LEU A 160 8.32 -6.77 -3.69
N ALA A 161 9.28 -7.53 -4.21
CA ALA A 161 9.98 -8.58 -3.44
C ALA A 161 11.52 -8.44 -3.38
N THR A 162 12.09 -7.30 -3.79
CA THR A 162 13.54 -7.09 -4.00
C THR A 162 14.47 -7.53 -2.87
N LYS A 163 14.02 -7.60 -1.61
CA LYS A 163 14.90 -7.80 -0.44
C LYS A 163 14.32 -8.67 0.69
N LYS A 164 13.21 -9.38 0.46
CA LYS A 164 12.54 -10.15 1.53
C LYS A 164 12.69 -11.64 1.30
N VAL A 165 13.85 -12.21 1.66
CA VAL A 165 14.13 -13.66 1.49
C VAL A 165 13.03 -14.51 2.13
N ASP A 166 12.53 -14.09 3.29
CA ASP A 166 11.49 -14.80 4.01
C ASP A 166 10.09 -14.66 3.38
N ILE A 167 9.88 -13.73 2.44
CA ILE A 167 8.54 -13.51 1.89
C ILE A 167 8.08 -14.72 1.08
N LEU A 168 8.97 -15.38 0.35
CA LEU A 168 8.61 -16.55 -0.46
C LEU A 168 8.10 -17.69 0.44
N LYS A 169 8.75 -17.90 1.58
CA LYS A 169 8.30 -18.87 2.59
C LYS A 169 6.93 -18.50 3.15
N LEU A 170 6.73 -17.24 3.51
CA LEU A 170 5.44 -16.78 4.04
C LEU A 170 4.30 -16.85 3.01
N LEU A 171 4.61 -16.63 1.72
CA LEU A 171 3.64 -16.80 0.63
C LEU A 171 3.20 -18.26 0.54
N ASP A 172 4.14 -19.21 0.58
CA ASP A 172 3.86 -20.64 0.53
C ASP A 172 3.04 -21.10 1.75
N GLU A 173 3.49 -20.76 2.97
CA GLU A 173 2.80 -21.08 4.22
C GLU A 173 1.36 -20.57 4.27
N LYS A 174 1.09 -19.42 3.64
CA LYS A 174 -0.24 -18.79 3.61
C LYS A 174 -1.00 -19.05 2.32
N ASN A 175 -0.44 -19.84 1.40
CA ASN A 175 -0.99 -20.09 0.06
C ASN A 175 -1.37 -18.78 -0.67
N ALA A 176 -0.56 -17.74 -0.50
CA ALA A 176 -0.74 -16.43 -1.10
C ALA A 176 0.02 -16.36 -2.44
N LYS A 177 -0.66 -16.00 -3.52
CA LYS A 177 -0.12 -16.10 -4.89
C LYS A 177 -0.20 -14.75 -5.60
N PRO A 178 0.89 -13.97 -5.68
CA PRO A 178 0.89 -12.79 -6.54
C PRO A 178 0.87 -13.24 -8.00
N ASP A 179 0.23 -12.46 -8.88
CA ASP A 179 0.25 -12.73 -10.32
C ASP A 179 1.62 -12.38 -10.93
N PHE A 180 2.29 -11.38 -10.36
CA PHE A 180 3.57 -10.88 -10.82
C PHE A 180 4.49 -10.49 -9.67
N PHE A 181 5.79 -10.60 -9.94
CA PHE A 181 6.83 -10.03 -9.10
C PHE A 181 7.44 -8.82 -9.81
N ALA A 182 7.82 -7.81 -9.04
CA ALA A 182 8.59 -6.67 -9.51
C ALA A 182 9.63 -6.28 -8.47
N LEU A 183 10.72 -5.67 -8.93
CA LEU A 183 11.78 -5.18 -8.07
C LEU A 183 11.39 -3.89 -7.36
N ASP A 184 10.70 -3.00 -8.08
CA ASP A 184 10.23 -1.72 -7.58
C ASP A 184 8.93 -1.27 -8.29
N LEU A 185 8.45 -0.08 -7.95
CA LEU A 185 7.22 0.45 -8.53
C LEU A 185 7.37 0.83 -10.02
N GLN A 186 8.58 1.12 -10.51
CA GLN A 186 8.80 1.40 -11.93
C GLN A 186 8.68 0.13 -12.78
N GLU A 187 9.23 -0.98 -12.29
CA GLU A 187 9.04 -2.28 -12.95
C GLU A 187 7.59 -2.73 -12.87
N ALA A 188 6.92 -2.59 -11.71
CA ALA A 188 5.49 -2.85 -11.60
C ALA A 188 4.67 -2.04 -12.61
N CYS A 189 4.97 -0.74 -12.76
CA CYS A 189 4.35 0.11 -13.78
C CYS A 189 4.57 -0.42 -15.20
N SER A 190 5.77 -0.90 -15.50
CA SER A 190 6.11 -1.47 -16.82
C SER A 190 5.34 -2.77 -17.10
N ILE A 191 5.16 -3.61 -16.10
CA ILE A 191 4.33 -4.83 -16.19
C ILE A 191 2.87 -4.46 -16.47
N ILE A 192 2.32 -3.51 -15.71
CA ILE A 192 0.94 -3.04 -15.85
C ILE A 192 0.71 -2.46 -17.26
N GLU A 193 1.63 -1.62 -17.75
CA GLU A 193 1.54 -1.02 -19.09
C GLU A 193 1.51 -2.09 -20.19
N LYS A 194 2.43 -3.05 -20.16
CA LYS A 194 2.51 -4.14 -21.15
C LYS A 194 1.27 -5.03 -21.15
N ARG A 195 0.71 -5.30 -19.97
CA ARG A 195 -0.44 -6.20 -19.78
C ARG A 195 -1.79 -5.51 -19.98
N ARG A 196 -1.84 -4.17 -20.02
CA ARG A 196 -3.04 -3.39 -20.38
C ARG A 196 -3.34 -3.44 -21.88
N MET A 197 -2.32 -3.65 -22.71
CA MET A 197 -2.44 -3.68 -24.18
C MET A 197 -2.82 -5.06 -24.74
N LYS A 198 -3.00 -6.05 -23.88
CA LYS A 198 -3.46 -7.40 -24.20
C LYS A 198 -4.84 -7.61 -23.61
#